data_AF-A0A343TJL3-F1
#
_entry.id   AF-A0A343TJL3-F1
#
_cell.length_a   1.000
_cell.length_b   1.000
_cell.length_c   1.000
_cell.angle_alpha   90.00
_cell.angle_beta   90.00
_cell.angle_gamma   90.00
#
_symmetry.space_group_name_H-M   'P 1'
#
loop_
_entity.id
_entity.type
_entity.pdbx_description
1 polymer ?
#
loop_
_entity_poly.entity_id
_entity_poly.type
_entity_poly.pdbx_seq_one_letter_code
_entity_poly.pdbx_strand_id
1 'polypeptide(L)'
;MLDRITRLEQNVRYILESDAVDFEDKQDASAKLEEIDQLAGQIHRDKPFERFLQQYIARAHRDYQSGDREEPLCRCSYAECDLKQGRLPGRVRTADSLQGGIDEFQERHPESVVLLEAREEWLSVIGEYRQILREVYADLEQARAEAEPRYKKV
;
A
#
# COMPACT_ATOMS: atom_id res chain seq x y z
N MET A 1 -5.19 -9.06 -4.52
CA MET A 1 -4.58 -7.79 -4.99
C MET A 1 -3.07 -7.85 -4.81
N LEU A 2 -2.59 -8.16 -3.59
CA LEU A 2 -1.17 -8.35 -3.30
C LEU A 2 -0.50 -9.39 -4.21
N ASP A 3 -1.16 -10.49 -4.57
CA ASP A 3 -0.57 -11.48 -5.50
C ASP A 3 -0.10 -10.90 -6.84
N ARG A 4 -0.78 -9.87 -7.36
CA ARG A 4 -0.35 -9.20 -8.61
C ARG A 4 0.88 -8.34 -8.40
N ILE A 5 1.00 -7.73 -7.23
CA ILE A 5 2.18 -6.94 -6.83
C ILE A 5 3.36 -7.87 -6.62
N THR A 6 3.18 -8.96 -5.87
CA THR A 6 4.22 -9.97 -5.65
C THR A 6 4.75 -10.57 -6.96
N ARG A 7 3.88 -10.84 -7.94
CA ARG A 7 4.32 -11.28 -9.27
C ARG A 7 5.14 -10.22 -10.00
N LEU A 8 4.75 -8.95 -9.88
CA LEU A 8 5.49 -7.86 -10.52
C LEU A 8 6.87 -7.67 -9.87
N GLU A 9 6.96 -7.75 -8.54
CA GLU A 9 8.23 -7.74 -7.81
C GLU A 9 9.14 -8.89 -8.24
N GLN A 10 8.59 -10.09 -8.37
CA GLN A 10 9.35 -11.26 -8.85
C GLN A 10 9.89 -11.04 -10.27
N ASN A 11 9.08 -10.46 -11.15
CA ASN A 11 9.51 -10.15 -12.51
C ASN A 11 10.62 -9.10 -12.55
N VAL A 12 10.48 -8.01 -11.79
CA VAL A 12 11.51 -6.97 -11.66
C VAL A 12 12.81 -7.58 -11.15
N ARG A 13 12.75 -8.37 -10.07
CA ARG A 13 13.91 -9.05 -9.50
C ARG A 13 14.58 -9.98 -10.52
N TYR A 14 13.79 -10.78 -11.22
CA TYR A 14 14.30 -11.69 -12.25
C TYR A 14 15.10 -10.96 -13.33
N ILE A 15 14.62 -9.80 -13.81
CA ILE A 15 15.33 -9.04 -14.84
C ILE A 15 16.61 -8.40 -14.27
N LEU A 16 16.55 -7.83 -13.06
CA LEU A 16 17.72 -7.26 -12.38
C LEU A 16 18.84 -8.30 -12.16
N GLU A 17 18.47 -9.54 -11.87
CA GLU A 17 19.41 -10.65 -11.68
C GLU A 17 19.96 -11.21 -13.01
N SER A 18 19.33 -10.88 -14.15
CA SER A 18 19.73 -11.40 -15.46
C SER A 18 20.91 -10.63 -16.06
N ASP A 19 21.80 -11.31 -16.79
CA ASP A 19 22.89 -10.65 -17.55
C ASP A 19 22.41 -9.95 -18.83
N ALA A 20 21.10 -9.95 -19.09
CA ALA A 20 20.51 -9.40 -20.30
C ALA A 20 20.29 -7.87 -20.25
N VAL A 21 20.47 -7.26 -19.08
CA VAL A 21 20.39 -5.81 -18.85
C VAL A 21 21.75 -5.32 -18.41
N ASP A 22 22.18 -4.16 -18.91
CA ASP A 22 23.48 -3.62 -18.53
C ASP A 22 23.49 -3.07 -17.10
N PHE A 23 24.68 -2.71 -16.62
CA PHE A 23 24.85 -2.26 -15.26
C PHE A 23 24.20 -0.88 -15.00
N GLU A 24 24.19 0.00 -15.99
CA GLU A 24 23.67 1.37 -15.86
C GLU A 24 22.15 1.34 -15.70
N ASP A 25 21.46 0.60 -16.56
CA ASP A 25 20.00 0.40 -16.48
C ASP A 25 19.58 -0.26 -15.15
N LYS A 26 20.38 -1.22 -14.65
CA LYS A 26 20.14 -1.85 -13.33
C LYS A 26 20.34 -0.86 -12.18
N GLN A 27 21.30 0.04 -12.29
CA GLN A 27 21.57 1.05 -11.26
C GLN A 27 20.42 2.06 -11.19
N ASP A 28 19.94 2.52 -12.33
CA ASP A 28 18.79 3.43 -12.42
C ASP A 28 17.51 2.79 -11.88
N ALA A 29 17.25 1.54 -12.27
CA ALA A 29 16.14 0.76 -11.74
C ALA A 29 16.24 0.56 -10.21
N SER A 30 17.45 0.31 -9.70
CA SER A 30 17.68 0.15 -8.26
C SER A 30 17.42 1.45 -7.48
N ALA A 31 17.85 2.59 -8.02
CA ALA A 31 17.57 3.90 -7.41
C ALA A 31 16.06 4.15 -7.28
N LYS A 32 15.27 3.84 -8.33
CA LYS A 32 13.80 3.93 -8.28
C LYS A 32 13.18 2.96 -7.26
N LEU A 33 13.78 1.79 -7.08
CA LEU A 33 13.32 0.83 -6.06
C LEU A 33 13.64 1.29 -4.63
N GLU A 34 14.74 2.00 -4.42
CA GLU A 34 15.07 2.61 -3.12
C GLU A 34 14.04 3.66 -2.71
N GLU A 35 13.50 4.44 -3.67
CA GLU A 35 12.45 5.42 -3.42
C GLU A 35 11.18 4.79 -2.81
N ILE A 36 10.91 3.52 -3.10
CA ILE A 36 9.72 2.79 -2.63
C ILE A 36 9.99 1.79 -1.51
N ASP A 37 11.22 1.73 -0.97
CA ASP A 37 11.56 0.78 0.08
C ASP A 37 10.72 1.00 1.36
N GLN A 38 10.40 2.27 1.66
CA GLN A 38 9.49 2.61 2.76
C GLN A 38 8.06 2.08 2.53
N LEU A 39 7.56 2.14 1.29
CA LEU A 39 6.24 1.61 0.92
C LEU A 39 6.24 0.08 0.96
N ALA A 40 7.29 -0.55 0.44
CA ALA A 40 7.51 -1.98 0.50
C ALA A 40 7.51 -2.47 1.95
N GLY A 41 8.24 -1.75 2.82
CA GLY A 41 8.30 -2.03 4.25
C GLY A 41 6.95 -1.90 4.96
N GLN A 42 5.99 -1.14 4.43
CA GLN A 42 4.62 -1.10 4.95
C GLN A 42 3.76 -2.25 4.42
N ILE A 43 3.89 -2.57 3.13
CA ILE A 43 3.07 -3.59 2.43
C ILE A 43 3.46 -5.03 2.81
N HIS A 44 4.74 -5.30 3.07
CA HIS A 44 5.25 -6.65 3.34
C HIS A 44 5.28 -7.04 4.83
N ARG A 45 4.84 -6.15 5.73
CA ARG A 45 4.72 -6.48 7.17
C ARG A 45 3.65 -7.54 7.41
N ASP A 46 3.76 -8.23 8.53
CA ASP A 46 2.65 -9.06 9.01
C ASP A 46 1.41 -8.19 9.25
N LYS A 47 0.29 -8.61 8.67
CA LYS A 47 -1.01 -7.92 8.67
C LYS A 47 -0.89 -6.43 8.30
N PRO A 48 -0.41 -6.11 7.08
CA PRO A 48 0.02 -4.76 6.73
C PRO A 48 -1.15 -3.76 6.78
N PHE A 49 -2.31 -4.18 6.27
CA PHE A 49 -3.53 -3.36 6.29
C PHE A 49 -4.07 -3.16 7.72
N GLU A 50 -4.01 -4.17 8.60
CA GLU A 50 -4.46 -4.01 10.00
C GLU A 50 -3.63 -2.95 10.71
N ARG A 51 -2.31 -3.03 10.56
CA ARG A 51 -1.36 -2.10 11.18
C ARG A 51 -1.54 -0.70 10.63
N PHE A 52 -1.73 -0.57 9.31
CA PHE A 52 -2.05 0.69 8.67
C PHE A 52 -3.32 1.30 9.27
N LEU A 53 -4.43 0.55 9.33
CA LEU A 53 -5.70 1.03 9.90
C LEU A 53 -5.53 1.51 11.36
N GLN A 54 -4.86 0.71 12.19
CA GLN A 54 -4.63 1.07 13.59
C GLN A 54 -3.81 2.36 13.72
N GLN A 55 -2.73 2.50 12.94
CA GLN A 55 -1.89 3.70 12.94
C GLN A 55 -2.64 4.92 12.41
N TYR A 56 -3.41 4.75 11.34
CA TYR A 56 -4.21 5.80 10.74
C TYR A 56 -5.26 6.34 11.72
N ILE A 57 -6.05 5.45 12.31
CA ILE A 57 -7.10 5.82 13.28
C ILE A 57 -6.47 6.49 14.51
N ALA A 58 -5.36 5.97 15.02
CA ALA A 58 -4.68 6.56 16.17
C ALA A 58 -4.11 7.95 15.86
N ARG A 59 -3.55 8.15 14.66
CA ARG A 59 -3.09 9.46 14.18
C ARG A 59 -4.26 10.44 14.07
N ALA A 60 -5.30 10.08 13.31
CA ALA A 60 -6.50 10.91 13.14
C ALA A 60 -7.14 11.29 14.48
N HIS A 61 -7.15 10.36 15.45
CA HIS A 61 -7.65 10.64 16.79
C HIS A 61 -6.81 11.70 17.51
N ARG A 62 -5.48 11.57 17.48
CA ARG A 62 -4.61 12.60 18.08
C ARG A 62 -4.80 13.95 17.42
N ASP A 63 -4.87 13.99 16.09
CA ASP A 63 -5.04 15.22 15.31
C ASP A 63 -6.40 15.89 15.62
N TYR A 64 -7.46 15.09 15.81
CA TYR A 64 -8.76 15.62 16.21
C TYR A 64 -8.75 16.17 17.65
N GLN A 65 -8.05 15.50 18.57
CA GLN A 65 -7.91 15.96 19.96
C GLN A 65 -7.03 17.21 20.09
N SER A 66 -6.02 17.38 19.23
CA SER A 66 -5.18 18.59 19.20
C SER A 66 -5.84 19.75 18.46
N GLY A 67 -6.88 19.49 17.65
CA GLY A 67 -7.53 20.48 16.79
C GLY A 67 -6.86 20.67 15.44
N ASP A 68 -5.86 19.84 15.09
CA ASP A 68 -5.22 19.81 13.76
C ASP A 68 -6.14 19.22 12.67
N ARG A 69 -7.21 18.54 13.09
CA ARG A 69 -8.25 17.97 12.24
C ARG A 69 -9.63 18.50 12.64
N GLU A 70 -10.35 19.08 11.69
CA GLU A 70 -11.71 19.61 11.91
C GLU A 70 -12.79 18.50 11.88
N GLU A 71 -12.66 17.54 10.96
CA GLU A 71 -13.65 16.50 10.73
C GLU A 71 -13.57 15.40 11.80
N PRO A 72 -14.66 15.01 12.48
CA PRO A 72 -14.63 13.93 13.46
C PRO A 72 -14.31 12.58 12.83
N LEU A 73 -13.73 11.67 13.63
CA LEU A 73 -13.44 10.29 13.19
C LEU A 73 -14.72 9.52 12.87
N CYS A 74 -15.79 9.83 13.59
CA CYS A 74 -17.11 9.26 13.40
C CYS A 74 -18.20 10.23 13.85
N ARG A 75 -19.27 10.35 13.06
CA ARG A 75 -20.40 11.28 13.31
C ARG A 75 -21.56 10.67 14.10
N CYS A 76 -21.50 9.40 14.49
CA CYS A 76 -22.58 8.77 15.25
C CYS A 76 -22.81 9.47 16.60
N SER A 77 -23.98 9.28 17.23
CA SER A 77 -24.27 9.90 18.54
C SER A 77 -23.62 9.17 19.73
N TYR A 78 -23.15 7.93 19.55
CA TYR A 78 -22.60 7.12 20.63
C TYR A 78 -21.24 7.65 21.09
N ALA A 79 -21.11 7.95 22.39
CA ALA A 79 -19.90 8.53 22.97
C ALA A 79 -18.75 7.50 23.08
N GLU A 80 -19.08 6.24 23.37
CA GLU A 80 -18.11 5.16 23.55
C GLU A 80 -17.78 4.44 22.22
N CYS A 81 -18.10 5.04 21.07
CA CYS A 81 -17.74 4.49 19.77
C CYS A 81 -16.22 4.29 19.67
N ASP A 82 -15.78 3.07 19.35
CA ASP A 82 -14.35 2.73 19.28
C ASP A 82 -13.55 3.67 18.38
N LEU A 83 -14.12 4.09 17.24
CA LEU A 83 -13.47 5.02 16.32
C LEU A 83 -13.23 6.38 16.97
N LYS A 84 -14.21 6.90 17.72
CA LYS A 84 -14.03 8.16 18.47
C LYS A 84 -12.99 8.05 19.57
N GLN A 85 -12.76 6.84 20.07
CA GLN A 85 -11.73 6.53 21.07
C GLN A 85 -10.37 6.20 20.41
N GLY A 86 -10.23 6.37 19.08
CA GLY A 86 -9.00 6.09 18.36
C GLY A 86 -8.67 4.60 18.23
N ARG A 87 -9.68 3.72 18.28
CA ARG A 87 -9.50 2.26 18.24
C ARG A 87 -10.18 1.64 17.02
N LEU A 88 -9.54 0.60 16.46
CA LEU A 88 -10.18 -0.25 15.45
C LEU A 88 -11.30 -1.08 16.11
N PRO A 89 -12.55 -1.02 15.62
CA PRO A 89 -13.67 -1.75 16.22
C PRO A 89 -13.41 -3.26 16.27
N GLY A 90 -13.82 -3.90 17.36
CA GLY A 90 -13.60 -5.34 17.57
C GLY A 90 -14.14 -6.20 16.42
N ARG A 91 -15.34 -5.88 15.91
CA ARG A 91 -15.97 -6.58 14.78
C ARG A 91 -15.14 -6.55 13.50
N VAL A 92 -14.47 -5.43 13.22
CA VAL A 92 -13.58 -5.31 12.06
C VAL A 92 -12.34 -6.19 12.25
N ARG A 93 -11.78 -6.21 13.47
CA ARG A 93 -10.55 -6.96 13.79
C ARG A 93 -10.73 -8.48 13.75
N THR A 94 -11.90 -8.97 14.13
CA THR A 94 -12.20 -10.41 14.22
C THR A 94 -12.88 -10.96 12.97
N ALA A 95 -13.12 -10.14 11.95
CA ALA A 95 -13.72 -10.59 10.70
C ALA A 95 -12.75 -11.50 9.90
N ASP A 96 -13.31 -12.39 9.07
CA ASP A 96 -12.54 -13.29 8.20
C ASP A 96 -11.58 -12.54 7.27
N SER A 97 -11.97 -11.32 6.89
CA SER A 97 -11.08 -10.35 6.24
C SER A 97 -11.35 -8.95 6.78
N LEU A 98 -10.30 -8.15 6.91
CA LEU A 98 -10.46 -6.75 7.36
C LEU A 98 -11.35 -5.95 6.42
N GLN A 99 -11.24 -6.19 5.10
CA GLN A 99 -12.08 -5.52 4.12
C GLN A 99 -13.56 -5.85 4.35
N GLY A 100 -13.90 -7.14 4.46
CA GLY A 100 -15.27 -7.57 4.76
C GLY A 100 -15.77 -7.04 6.12
N GLY A 101 -14.89 -6.99 7.13
CA GLY A 101 -15.20 -6.40 8.43
C GLY A 101 -15.49 -4.90 8.36
N ILE A 102 -14.73 -4.15 7.56
CA ILE A 102 -14.98 -2.72 7.30
C ILE A 102 -16.31 -2.54 6.57
N ASP A 103 -16.56 -3.32 5.53
CA ASP A 103 -17.77 -3.20 4.72
C ASP A 103 -19.02 -3.50 5.56
N GLU A 104 -19.02 -4.59 6.35
CA GLU A 104 -20.12 -4.91 7.26
C GLU A 104 -20.29 -3.85 8.36
N PHE A 105 -19.19 -3.30 8.89
CA PHE A 105 -19.25 -2.23 9.87
C PHE A 105 -19.87 -0.96 9.27
N GLN A 106 -19.50 -0.60 8.04
CA GLN A 106 -20.02 0.59 7.34
C GLN A 106 -21.50 0.48 7.01
N GLU A 107 -22.00 -0.70 6.66
CA GLU A 107 -23.44 -0.91 6.44
C GLU A 107 -24.28 -0.58 7.68
N ARG A 108 -23.74 -0.84 8.87
CA ARG A 108 -24.42 -0.63 10.16
C ARG A 108 -23.99 0.66 10.86
N HIS A 109 -22.94 1.31 10.36
CA HIS A 109 -22.30 2.47 10.98
C HIS A 109 -21.77 3.43 9.89
N PRO A 110 -22.64 3.94 9.01
CA PRO A 110 -22.24 4.74 7.84
C PRO A 110 -21.55 6.06 8.21
N GLU A 111 -21.67 6.49 9.47
CA GLU A 111 -20.99 7.67 10.01
C GLU A 111 -19.50 7.45 10.28
N SER A 112 -18.93 6.29 9.97
CA SER A 112 -17.51 5.95 10.18
C SER A 112 -16.55 6.60 9.17
N VAL A 113 -16.41 7.92 9.25
CA VAL A 113 -15.58 8.72 8.32
C VAL A 113 -14.15 8.19 8.23
N VAL A 114 -13.48 7.99 9.37
CA VAL A 114 -12.06 7.62 9.41
C VAL A 114 -11.74 6.26 8.76
N LEU A 115 -12.69 5.33 8.74
CA LEU A 115 -12.48 4.02 8.11
C LEU A 115 -12.52 4.10 6.58
N LEU A 116 -13.34 5.00 6.03
CA LEU A 116 -13.38 5.24 4.58
C LEU A 116 -12.08 5.88 4.13
N GLU A 117 -11.65 6.94 4.83
CA GLU A 117 -10.40 7.64 4.55
C GLU A 117 -9.19 6.70 4.65
N ALA A 118 -9.12 5.88 5.71
CA ALA A 118 -8.05 4.91 5.87
C ALA A 118 -8.04 3.88 4.72
N ARG A 119 -9.21 3.42 4.26
CA ARG A 119 -9.30 2.51 3.11
C ARG A 119 -8.78 3.19 1.83
N GLU A 120 -9.18 4.43 1.59
CA GLU A 120 -8.76 5.20 0.42
C GLU A 120 -7.25 5.48 0.43
N GLU A 121 -6.70 5.91 1.56
CA GLU A 121 -5.26 6.15 1.71
C GLU A 121 -4.45 4.85 1.54
N TRP A 122 -4.93 3.74 2.08
CA TRP A 122 -4.29 2.43 1.86
C TRP A 122 -4.29 2.01 0.39
N LEU A 123 -5.41 2.21 -0.32
CA LEU A 123 -5.49 1.94 -1.74
C LEU A 123 -4.56 2.86 -2.54
N SER A 124 -4.38 4.12 -2.12
CA SER A 124 -3.41 5.04 -2.71
C SER A 124 -1.98 4.54 -2.53
N VAL A 125 -1.60 4.13 -1.31
CA VAL A 125 -0.26 3.56 -1.00
C VAL A 125 0.03 2.34 -1.87
N ILE A 126 -0.93 1.41 -1.99
CA ILE A 126 -0.80 0.24 -2.86
C ILE A 126 -0.70 0.64 -4.33
N GLY A 127 -1.49 1.64 -4.75
CA GLY A 127 -1.52 2.15 -6.12
C GLY A 127 -0.19 2.74 -6.55
N GLU A 128 0.37 3.61 -5.70
CA GLU A 128 1.68 4.24 -5.88
C GLU A 128 2.79 3.20 -5.97
N TYR A 129 2.85 2.28 -5.00
CA TYR A 129 3.84 1.20 -4.98
C TYR A 129 3.79 0.36 -6.27
N ARG A 130 2.58 -0.01 -6.70
CA ARG A 130 2.38 -0.78 -7.93
C ARG A 130 2.76 0.01 -9.18
N GLN A 131 2.51 1.31 -9.20
CA GLN A 131 2.82 2.16 -10.35
C GLN A 131 4.33 2.23 -10.57
N ILE A 132 5.09 2.46 -9.51
CA ILE A 132 6.56 2.55 -9.59
C ILE A 132 7.16 1.20 -10.01
N LEU A 133 6.67 0.09 -9.45
CA LEU A 133 7.10 -1.25 -9.88
C LEU A 133 6.84 -1.51 -11.38
N ARG A 134 5.77 -0.93 -11.95
CA ARG A 134 5.47 -1.09 -13.38
C ARG A 134 6.40 -0.27 -14.26
N GLU A 135 6.73 0.94 -13.82
CA GLU A 135 7.67 1.80 -14.52
C GLU A 135 9.05 1.15 -14.54
N VAL A 136 9.54 0.70 -13.37
CA VAL A 136 10.80 -0.05 -13.27
C VAL A 136 10.79 -1.31 -14.16
N TYR A 137 9.70 -2.08 -14.14
CA TYR A 137 9.59 -3.26 -14.99
C TYR A 137 9.63 -2.91 -16.50
N ALA A 138 8.95 -1.85 -16.90
CA ALA A 138 8.90 -1.40 -18.29
C ALA A 138 10.28 -0.93 -18.78
N ASP A 139 10.99 -0.14 -17.96
CA ASP A 139 12.34 0.34 -18.26
C ASP A 139 13.30 -0.84 -18.43
N LEU A 140 13.26 -1.81 -17.50
CA LEU A 140 14.10 -3.00 -17.56
C LEU A 140 13.81 -3.91 -18.76
N GLU A 141 12.53 -4.09 -19.13
CA GLU A 141 12.18 -4.85 -20.34
C GLU A 141 12.61 -4.13 -21.62
N GLN A 142 12.53 -2.80 -21.65
CA GLN A 142 13.04 -2.01 -22.78
C GLN A 142 14.55 -2.16 -22.91
N ALA A 143 15.30 -1.95 -21.83
CA ALA A 143 16.76 -2.13 -21.78
C ALA A 143 17.18 -3.53 -22.28
N ARG A 144 16.49 -4.56 -21.78
CA ARG A 144 16.70 -5.94 -22.20
C ARG A 144 16.48 -6.15 -23.71
N ALA A 145 15.41 -5.58 -24.26
CA ALA A 145 15.09 -5.69 -25.69
C ALA A 145 16.14 -4.99 -26.57
N GLU A 146 16.72 -3.89 -26.09
CA GLU A 146 17.78 -3.15 -26.79
C GLU A 146 19.14 -3.88 -26.76
N ALA A 147 19.37 -4.73 -25.74
CA ALA A 147 20.56 -5.56 -25.61
C ALA A 147 20.55 -6.82 -26.49
N GLU A 148 19.39 -7.48 -26.67
CA GLU A 148 19.26 -8.71 -27.48
C GLU A 148 19.74 -8.65 -28.95
N PRO A 149 19.55 -7.55 -29.74
CA PRO A 149 20.05 -7.50 -31.12
C PRO A 149 21.58 -7.54 -31.25
N ARG A 150 22.33 -7.36 -30.15
CA ARG A 150 23.80 -7.43 -30.17
C ARG A 150 24.35 -8.87 -30.15
N TYR A 151 23.55 -9.87 -29.75
CA TYR A 151 24.01 -11.26 -29.58
C TYR A 151 23.68 -12.22 -30.74
N LYS A 152 22.87 -11.80 -31.73
CA LYS A 152 22.50 -12.65 -32.90
C LYS A 152 23.42 -12.50 -34.13
N LYS A 153 24.58 -11.85 -33.99
CA LYS A 153 25.60 -11.72 -35.04
C LYS A 153 26.92 -12.35 -34.60
N VAL A 154 26.96 -13.67 -34.46
CA VAL A 154 28.20 -14.46 -34.47
C VAL A 154 27.96 -15.71 -35.31
#